data_AF-A0A7C9CHL0-F1
#
_entry.id   AF-A0A7C9CHL0-F1
#
_cell.length_a   1.000
_cell.length_b   1.000
_cell.length_c   1.000
_cell.angle_alpha   90.00
_cell.angle_beta   90.00
_cell.angle_gamma   90.00
#
_symmetry.space_group_name_H-M   'P 1'
#
loop_
_entity.id
_entity.type
_entity.pdbx_description
1 polymer ?
#
loop_
_entity_poly.entity_id
_entity_poly.type
_entity_poly.pdbx_seq_one_letter_code
_entity_poly.pdbx_strand_id
1 'polypeptide(L)'
;QSQQVQNLAFPKDLSDPHLKEWNLIPGNPVIAPTPENKINASSFRDPTTAWRLADGRWRVLVGNMRKRRGMALMFRSRDFVHWTQAKHPLYSYQGTGMWECPDFYPVYAKGIQAGADTSTVGPSV
;
A
#
# COMPACT_ATOMS: atom_id res chain seq x y z
N GLN A 1 -1.54 20.05 13.98
CA GLN A 1 -2.13 18.70 13.87
C GLN A 1 -1.05 17.75 13.41
N SER A 2 -0.97 16.53 13.98
CA SER A 2 -0.04 15.50 13.52
C SER A 2 -0.49 14.93 12.17
N GLN A 3 0.44 14.84 11.21
CA GLN A 3 0.19 14.25 9.89
C GLN A 3 0.79 12.85 9.85
N GLN A 4 0.02 11.88 9.35
CA GLN A 4 0.51 10.54 9.05
C GLN A 4 1.01 10.51 7.60
N VAL A 5 2.18 9.92 7.40
CA VAL A 5 2.89 9.84 6.12
C VAL A 5 3.48 8.45 5.94
N GLN A 6 3.75 8.05 4.71
CA GLN A 6 4.36 6.75 4.40
C GLN A 6 5.82 6.94 4.04
N ASN A 7 6.69 6.23 4.75
CA ASN A 7 8.13 6.24 4.57
C ASN A 7 8.58 4.91 3.96
N LEU A 8 9.74 4.93 3.29
CA LEU A 8 10.40 3.75 2.76
C LEU A 8 11.71 3.51 3.52
N ALA A 9 11.91 2.26 3.91
CA ALA A 9 13.12 1.72 4.49
C ALA A 9 13.57 0.47 3.73
N PHE A 10 14.85 0.16 3.76
CA PHE A 10 15.42 -1.04 3.15
C PHE A 10 16.54 -1.61 4.02
N PRO A 11 16.81 -2.92 3.97
CA PRO A 11 17.89 -3.51 4.75
C PRO A 11 19.24 -2.90 4.38
N LYS A 12 20.07 -2.62 5.39
CA LYS A 12 21.42 -2.09 5.19
C LYS A 12 22.38 -3.16 4.68
N ASP A 13 22.14 -4.42 5.05
CA ASP A 13 22.92 -5.58 4.64
C ASP A 13 21.97 -6.72 4.25
N LEU A 14 21.99 -7.10 2.96
CA LEU A 14 21.18 -8.21 2.44
C LEU A 14 21.81 -9.58 2.71
N SER A 15 23.07 -9.63 3.17
CA SER A 15 23.75 -10.87 3.54
C SER A 15 23.46 -11.29 4.99
N ASP A 16 22.99 -10.38 5.86
CA ASP A 16 22.49 -10.72 7.19
C ASP A 16 21.12 -11.41 7.07
N PRO A 17 20.99 -12.71 7.38
CA PRO A 17 19.71 -13.42 7.26
C PRO A 17 18.63 -12.89 8.21
N HIS A 18 18.98 -12.07 9.20
CA HIS A 18 18.04 -11.48 10.15
C HIS A 18 17.69 -10.02 9.85
N LEU A 19 18.34 -9.38 8.87
CA LEU A 19 18.09 -8.00 8.46
C LEU A 19 18.01 -7.03 9.66
N LYS A 20 19.02 -7.02 10.53
CA LYS A 20 18.95 -6.29 11.81
C LYS A 20 18.96 -4.77 11.66
N GLU A 21 19.70 -4.26 10.68
CA GLU A 21 19.87 -2.83 10.44
C GLU A 21 19.16 -2.39 9.16
N TRP A 22 18.53 -1.21 9.21
CA TRP A 22 17.74 -0.65 8.11
C TRP A 22 18.15 0.78 7.82
N ASN A 23 18.19 1.13 6.53
CA ASN A 23 18.35 2.50 6.08
C ASN A 23 16.99 3.09 5.73
N LEU A 24 16.76 4.35 6.12
CA LEU A 24 15.68 5.16 5.57
C LEU A 24 16.17 5.80 4.27
N ILE A 25 15.32 5.88 3.25
CA ILE A 25 15.68 6.67 2.08
C ILE A 25 15.73 8.17 2.45
N PRO A 26 16.66 8.96 1.90
CA PRO A 26 16.71 10.41 2.14
C PRO A 26 15.44 11.15 1.69
N GLY A 27 14.75 10.64 0.66
CA GLY A 27 13.55 11.25 0.08
C GLY A 27 12.24 10.99 0.82
N ASN A 28 12.28 10.56 2.08
CA ASN A 28 11.08 10.36 2.88
C ASN A 28 10.40 11.69 3.26
N PRO A 29 9.07 11.73 3.37
CA PRO A 29 8.12 10.64 3.07
C PRO A 29 7.89 10.44 1.57
N VAL A 30 7.69 9.19 1.16
CA VAL A 30 7.40 8.83 -0.25
C VAL A 30 5.94 9.02 -0.63
N ILE A 31 5.03 9.01 0.36
CA ILE A 31 3.62 9.33 0.18
C ILE A 31 3.17 10.19 1.36
N ALA A 32 2.66 11.39 1.08
CA ALA A 32 2.17 12.31 2.09
C ALA A 32 0.81 12.91 1.71
N PRO A 33 -0.03 13.28 2.69
CA PRO A 33 -1.20 14.12 2.46
C PRO A 33 -0.81 15.47 1.87
N THR A 34 -1.51 15.91 0.84
CA THR A 34 -1.36 17.26 0.25
C THR A 34 -2.75 17.88 0.05
N PRO A 35 -2.85 19.21 -0.10
CA PRO A 35 -4.13 19.86 -0.42
C PRO A 35 -4.79 19.28 -1.69
N GLU A 36 -3.99 18.87 -2.67
CA GLU A 36 -4.45 18.40 -3.99
C GLU A 36 -5.00 16.97 -3.93
N ASN A 37 -4.37 16.09 -3.14
CA ASN A 37 -4.72 14.67 -3.10
C ASN A 37 -5.90 14.35 -2.16
N LYS A 38 -6.32 15.33 -1.36
CA LYS A 38 -7.51 15.28 -0.48
C LYS A 38 -7.50 14.11 0.50
N ILE A 39 -6.31 13.64 0.88
CA ILE A 39 -6.10 12.64 1.92
C ILE A 39 -6.39 13.27 3.28
N ASN A 40 -7.15 12.57 4.12
CA ASN A 40 -7.29 12.95 5.52
C ASN A 40 -6.00 12.67 6.30
N ALA A 41 -5.25 13.72 6.64
CA ALA A 41 -3.90 13.61 7.18
C ALA A 41 -3.80 12.94 8.56
N SER A 42 -4.87 12.92 9.36
CA SER A 42 -4.90 12.22 10.67
C SER A 42 -5.40 10.78 10.56
N SER A 43 -5.81 10.35 9.37
CA SER A 43 -6.42 9.05 9.10
C SER A 43 -5.81 8.46 7.84
N PHE A 44 -4.49 8.33 7.77
CA PHE A 44 -3.76 7.88 6.58
C PHE A 44 -2.55 7.02 6.96
N ARG A 45 -2.73 5.69 7.00
CA ARG A 45 -1.75 4.77 7.59
C ARG A 45 -1.90 3.35 7.08
N ASP A 46 -0.94 2.52 7.47
CA ASP A 46 -0.91 1.08 7.27
C ASP A 46 -0.84 0.69 5.79
N PRO A 47 0.31 0.90 5.13
CA PRO A 47 0.50 0.48 3.74
C PRO A 47 0.53 -1.05 3.65
N THR A 48 -0.13 -1.61 2.63
CA THR A 48 -0.10 -3.06 2.35
C THR A 48 1.27 -3.53 1.89
N THR A 49 1.46 -4.85 1.82
CA THR A 49 2.40 -5.44 0.86
C THR A 49 2.04 -4.96 -0.55
N ALA A 50 3.06 -4.59 -1.34
CA ALA A 50 2.86 -4.11 -2.70
C ALA A 50 2.76 -5.27 -3.70
N TRP A 51 2.06 -5.04 -4.81
CA TRP A 51 1.98 -5.99 -5.92
C TRP A 51 2.28 -5.32 -7.26
N ARG A 52 2.78 -6.10 -8.22
CA ARG A 52 3.14 -5.62 -9.56
C ARG A 52 2.35 -6.38 -10.61
N LEU A 53 1.75 -5.65 -11.55
CA LEU A 53 1.03 -6.26 -12.67
C LEU A 53 1.89 -6.23 -13.94
N ALA A 54 1.41 -6.86 -15.01
CA ALA A 54 2.06 -6.93 -16.32
C ALA A 54 2.36 -5.55 -16.94
N ASP A 55 1.69 -4.48 -16.48
CA ASP A 55 1.99 -3.10 -16.88
C ASP A 55 3.30 -2.55 -16.27
N GLY A 56 4.00 -3.38 -15.50
CA GLY A 56 5.29 -3.07 -14.88
C GLY A 56 5.19 -2.11 -13.70
N ARG A 57 3.99 -1.72 -13.26
CA ARG A 57 3.79 -0.77 -12.15
C ARG A 57 3.48 -1.49 -10.84
N TRP A 58 4.15 -1.08 -9.79
CA TRP A 58 3.80 -1.41 -8.41
C TRP A 58 2.51 -0.72 -8.00
N ARG A 59 1.77 -1.36 -7.10
CA ARG A 59 0.57 -0.86 -6.44
C ARG A 59 0.67 -1.15 -4.95
N VAL A 60 0.14 -0.22 -4.15
CA VAL A 60 0.01 -0.37 -2.69
C VAL A 60 -1.33 0.23 -2.29
N LEU A 61 -1.97 -0.33 -1.25
CA LEU A 61 -3.11 0.31 -0.60
C LEU A 61 -2.66 0.94 0.71
N VAL A 62 -3.28 2.07 1.05
CA VAL A 62 -3.12 2.71 2.36
C VAL A 62 -4.51 3.00 2.91
N GLY A 63 -4.71 2.66 4.18
CA GLY A 63 -5.96 2.92 4.89
C GLY A 63 -6.26 4.41 4.96
N ASN A 64 -7.50 4.80 4.70
CA ASN A 64 -7.94 6.17 4.83
C ASN A 64 -9.42 6.29 5.26
N MET A 65 -9.79 7.50 5.67
CA MET A 65 -11.18 7.86 5.92
C MET A 65 -11.50 9.26 5.42
N ARG A 66 -12.62 9.38 4.70
CA ARG A 66 -13.23 10.69 4.42
C ARG A 66 -14.62 10.78 5.05
N LYS A 67 -14.78 11.71 6.00
CA LYS A 67 -15.96 11.79 6.88
C LYS A 67 -16.16 10.47 7.63
N ARG A 68 -17.20 9.69 7.31
CA ARG A 68 -17.46 8.35 7.88
C ARG A 68 -17.27 7.20 6.87
N ARG A 69 -16.61 7.46 5.75
CA ARG A 69 -16.38 6.46 4.70
C ARG A 69 -14.96 5.94 4.79
N GLY A 70 -14.83 4.65 5.08
CA GLY A 70 -13.56 3.94 5.05
C GLY A 70 -13.14 3.68 3.62
N MET A 71 -11.84 3.79 3.36
CA MET A 71 -11.27 3.78 2.02
C MET A 71 -9.94 3.03 2.01
N ALA A 72 -9.74 2.21 0.99
CA ALA A 72 -8.43 1.68 0.62
C ALA A 72 -7.88 2.53 -0.53
N LEU A 73 -7.08 3.55 -0.21
CA LEU A 73 -6.47 4.42 -1.23
C LEU A 73 -5.40 3.65 -1.99
N MET A 74 -5.47 3.63 -3.32
CA MET A 74 -4.47 2.95 -4.14
C MET A 74 -3.43 3.95 -4.66
N PHE A 75 -2.15 3.60 -4.56
CA PHE A 75 -1.04 4.33 -5.16
C PHE A 75 -0.34 3.44 -6.19
N ARG A 76 0.33 4.07 -7.17
CA ARG A 76 1.08 3.39 -8.23
C ARG A 76 2.48 3.95 -8.35
N SER A 77 3.48 3.09 -8.56
CA SER A 77 4.87 3.48 -8.77
C SER A 77 5.55 2.61 -9.82
N ARG A 78 6.61 3.11 -10.47
CA ARG A 78 7.49 2.31 -11.34
C ARG A 78 8.76 1.87 -10.62
N ASP A 79 9.20 2.63 -9.63
CA ASP A 79 10.52 2.52 -8.99
C ASP A 79 10.44 2.32 -7.47
N PHE A 80 9.23 2.19 -6.92
CA PHE A 80 8.94 2.02 -5.49
C PHE A 80 9.21 3.26 -4.63
N VAL A 81 9.69 4.36 -5.22
CA VAL A 81 10.02 5.62 -4.51
C VAL A 81 9.03 6.71 -4.86
N HIS A 82 8.73 6.88 -6.15
CA HIS A 82 7.81 7.91 -6.62
C HIS A 82 6.41 7.31 -6.81
N TRP A 83 5.48 7.71 -5.96
CA TRP A 83 4.12 7.19 -5.92
C TRP A 83 3.10 8.21 -6.41
N THR A 84 2.17 7.76 -7.25
CA THR A 84 1.04 8.56 -7.72
C THR A 84 -0.26 7.95 -7.23
N GLN A 85 -1.10 8.75 -6.56
CA GLN A 85 -2.43 8.31 -6.13
C GLN A 85 -3.32 7.99 -7.34
N ALA A 86 -4.04 6.87 -7.27
CA ALA A 86 -5.09 6.56 -8.23
C ALA A 86 -6.27 7.53 -8.10
N LYS A 87 -6.96 7.80 -9.22
CA LYS A 87 -8.14 8.69 -9.25
C LYS A 87 -9.24 8.25 -8.27
N HIS A 88 -9.40 6.95 -8.07
CA HIS A 88 -10.38 6.36 -7.16
C HIS A 88 -9.65 5.40 -6.19
N PRO A 89 -10.14 5.26 -4.94
CA PRO A 89 -9.70 4.18 -4.06
C PRO A 89 -9.98 2.83 -4.73
N LEU A 90 -9.25 1.78 -4.34
CA LEU A 90 -9.56 0.43 -4.83
C LEU A 90 -10.96 0.02 -4.38
N TYR A 91 -11.29 0.29 -3.12
CA TYR A 91 -12.61 0.08 -2.57
C TYR A 91 -12.90 1.09 -1.45
N SER A 92 -14.17 1.33 -1.18
CA SER A 92 -14.62 2.18 -0.07
C SER A 92 -16.02 1.83 0.36
N TYR A 93 -16.34 2.04 1.64
CA TYR A 93 -17.68 1.79 2.16
C TYR A 93 -18.10 2.85 3.17
N GLN A 94 -19.38 3.25 3.12
CA GLN A 94 -19.93 4.29 3.98
C GLN A 94 -20.31 3.74 5.36
N GLY A 95 -20.01 4.49 6.42
CA GLY A 95 -20.44 4.17 7.78
C GLY A 95 -19.41 3.41 8.62
N THR A 96 -18.38 2.84 7.99
CA THR A 96 -17.32 2.04 8.63
C THR A 96 -16.30 2.88 9.40
N GLY A 97 -16.17 4.17 9.10
CA GLY A 97 -15.13 4.99 9.71
C GLY A 97 -13.76 4.69 9.10
N MET A 98 -12.70 4.69 9.91
CA MET A 98 -11.33 4.47 9.46
C MET A 98 -11.09 3.00 9.11
N TRP A 99 -10.42 2.75 7.98
CA TRP A 99 -9.87 1.45 7.67
C TRP A 99 -8.39 1.45 8.03
N GLU A 100 -8.04 0.57 8.96
CA GLU A 100 -6.67 0.31 9.42
C GLU A 100 -6.22 -1.05 8.90
N CYS A 101 -4.92 -1.22 8.74
CA CYS A 101 -4.28 -2.47 8.30
C CYS A 101 -5.02 -3.15 7.14
N PRO A 102 -5.29 -2.45 6.00
CA PRO A 102 -5.83 -3.12 4.83
C PRO A 102 -4.90 -4.25 4.41
N ASP A 103 -5.47 -5.27 3.78
CA ASP A 103 -4.71 -6.34 3.13
C ASP A 103 -5.37 -6.68 1.78
N PHE A 104 -4.54 -7.00 0.79
CA PHE A 104 -5.00 -7.32 -0.56
C PHE A 104 -4.03 -8.30 -1.21
N TYR A 105 -4.51 -9.52 -1.43
CA TYR A 105 -3.71 -10.62 -1.95
C TYR A 105 -4.58 -11.58 -2.79
N PRO A 106 -3.97 -12.26 -3.78
CA PRO A 106 -4.62 -13.30 -4.53
C PRO A 106 -4.78 -14.58 -3.72
N VAL A 107 -5.76 -15.40 -4.09
CA VAL A 107 -5.94 -16.76 -3.56
C VAL A 107 -6.30 -17.69 -4.70
N TYR A 108 -5.78 -18.91 -4.71
CA TYR A 108 -6.20 -19.85 -5.74
C TYR A 108 -7.67 -20.24 -5.60
N ALA A 109 -8.32 -20.43 -6.74
CA ALA A 109 -9.67 -20.96 -6.82
C ALA A 109 -9.76 -22.38 -6.25
N LYS A 110 -10.99 -22.79 -5.91
CA LYS A 110 -11.32 -24.01 -5.15
C LYS A 110 -10.51 -25.24 -5.57
N GLY A 111 -9.92 -25.91 -4.58
CA GLY A 111 -9.26 -27.21 -4.73
C GLY A 111 -7.71 -27.14 -4.72
N ILE A 112 -7.14 -25.95 -4.84
CA ILE A 112 -5.68 -25.76 -4.78
C ILE A 112 -5.27 -25.32 -3.38
N GLN A 113 -4.54 -26.18 -2.66
CA GLN A 113 -4.02 -25.91 -1.32
C GLN A 113 -2.59 -25.35 -1.39
N ALA A 114 -2.45 -24.15 -1.97
CA ALA A 114 -1.18 -23.44 -2.08
C ALA A 114 -1.36 -21.95 -1.75
N GLY A 115 -0.30 -21.31 -1.24
CA GLY A 115 -0.23 -19.86 -1.14
C GLY A 115 0.08 -19.24 -2.50
N ALA A 116 -0.55 -18.10 -2.81
CA ALA A 116 -0.22 -17.33 -4.00
C ALA A 116 0.70 -16.16 -3.62
N ASP A 117 1.75 -15.94 -4.41
CA ASP A 117 2.55 -14.71 -4.29
C ASP A 117 1.68 -13.50 -4.63
N THR A 118 1.92 -12.35 -3.99
CA THR A 118 1.06 -11.16 -4.10
C THR A 118 0.87 -10.66 -5.54
N SER A 119 1.82 -10.94 -6.43
CA SER A 119 1.76 -10.55 -7.85
C SER A 119 1.26 -11.67 -8.79
N THR A 120 0.78 -12.79 -8.24
CA THR A 120 0.24 -13.88 -9.05
C THR A 120 -1.04 -13.43 -9.76
N VAL A 121 -1.11 -13.65 -11.07
CA VAL A 121 -2.29 -13.37 -11.90
C VAL A 121 -2.54 -14.58 -12.79
N GLY A 122 -3.76 -15.07 -12.83
CA GLY A 122 -4.11 -16.20 -13.67
C GLY A 122 -5.60 -16.56 -13.60
N PRO A 123 -6.09 -17.42 -14.51
CA PRO A 123 -7.49 -17.81 -14.55
C PRO A 123 -7.96 -18.63 -13.34
N SER A 124 -7.03 -19.17 -12.55
CA SER A 124 -7.29 -19.97 -11.35
C SER A 124 -6.87 -19.26 -10.06
N VAL A 125 -6.62 -17.95 -10.14
CA VAL A 125 -6.15 -17.06 -9.07
C VAL A 125 -7.16 -15.94 -8.87
#